data_AF-R5EBB2-F1
#
_entry.id   AF-R5EBB2-F1
#
_cell.length_a   1.000
_cell.length_b   1.000
_cell.length_c   1.000
_cell.angle_alpha   90.00
_cell.angle_beta   90.00
_cell.angle_gamma   90.00
#
_symmetry.space_group_name_H-M   'P 1'
#
loop_
_entity.id
_entity.type
_entity.pdbx_description
1 polymer ?
#
loop_
_entity_poly.entity_id
_entity_poly.type
_entity_poly.pdbx_seq_one_letter_code
_entity_poly.pdbx_strand_id
1 'polypeptide(L)'
;MTMRLPQTVGERRQAAQFIRATLDAEKLRNDWLILQLEREGFRIKPACLCEAMALRSMSPLAAEFLARAVRICERYLQQWTSAPPAGN
;
A
#
# COMPACT_ATOMS: atom_id res chain seq x y z
N MET A 1 -9.31 11.59 -9.04
CA MET A 1 -7.89 11.18 -9.09
C MET A 1 -7.82 9.77 -9.70
N THR A 2 -7.32 9.65 -10.93
CA THR A 2 -7.18 8.37 -11.64
C THR A 2 -6.09 7.55 -10.96
N MET A 3 -6.43 6.39 -10.39
CA MET A 3 -5.42 5.47 -9.85
C MET A 3 -4.57 4.91 -10.99
N ARG A 4 -3.26 5.15 -10.97
CA ARG A 4 -2.32 4.51 -11.89
C ARG A 4 -1.99 3.12 -11.38
N LEU A 5 -2.39 2.11 -12.14
CA LEU A 5 -2.09 0.72 -11.83
C LEU A 5 -0.67 0.39 -12.32
N PRO A 6 0.20 -0.20 -11.49
CA PRO A 6 1.53 -0.61 -11.91
C PRO A 6 1.42 -1.74 -12.95
N GLN A 7 1.89 -1.48 -14.17
CA GLN A 7 1.75 -2.41 -15.29
C GLN A 7 2.98 -3.31 -15.41
N THR A 8 4.16 -2.77 -15.15
CA THR A 8 5.43 -3.48 -15.30
C THR A 8 5.88 -4.15 -13.99
N VAL A 9 6.77 -5.15 -14.09
CA VAL A 9 7.41 -5.78 -12.92
C VAL A 9 8.14 -4.73 -12.08
N GLY A 10 8.81 -3.76 -12.73
CA GLY A 10 9.57 -2.71 -12.07
C GLY A 10 8.68 -1.83 -11.20
N GLU A 11 7.57 -1.32 -11.75
CA GLU A 11 6.61 -0.50 -11.01
C GLU A 11 5.97 -1.28 -9.86
N ARG A 12 5.61 -2.55 -10.09
CA ARG A 12 5.04 -3.39 -9.03
C ARG A 12 6.04 -3.62 -7.89
N ARG A 13 7.32 -3.85 -8.24
CA ARG A 13 8.40 -3.99 -7.25
C ARG A 13 8.59 -2.71 -6.45
N GLN A 14 8.62 -1.56 -7.11
CA GLN A 14 8.75 -0.27 -6.44
C GLN A 14 7.58 -0.03 -5.49
N ALA A 15 6.34 -0.30 -5.92
CA ALA A 15 5.16 -0.21 -5.08
C ALA A 15 5.25 -1.15 -3.86
N ALA A 16 5.59 -2.42 -4.06
CA ALA A 16 5.71 -3.40 -2.98
C ALA A 16 6.83 -3.03 -1.99
N GLN A 17 7.97 -2.51 -2.47
CA GLN A 17 9.06 -2.02 -1.62
C GLN A 17 8.63 -0.81 -0.80
N PHE A 18 7.96 0.16 -1.43
CA PHE A 18 7.44 1.33 -0.73
C PHE A 18 6.48 0.94 0.39
N ILE A 19 5.49 0.08 0.08
CA ILE A 19 4.53 -0.41 1.08
C ILE A 19 5.26 -1.08 2.25
N ARG A 20 6.22 -1.98 1.97
CA ARG A 20 7.00 -2.66 3.01
C ARG A 20 7.79 -1.68 3.87
N ALA A 21 8.47 -0.71 3.24
CA ALA A 21 9.26 0.29 3.95
C ALA A 21 8.38 1.16 4.85
N THR A 22 7.21 1.59 4.37
CA THR A 22 6.26 2.37 5.19
C THR A 22 5.72 1.54 6.35
N LEU A 23 5.32 0.29 6.11
CA LEU A 23 4.82 -0.57 7.17
C LEU A 23 5.88 -0.82 8.26
N ASP A 24 7.13 -1.05 7.86
CA ASP A 24 8.25 -1.25 8.79
C ASP A 24 8.57 0.02 9.58
N ALA A 25 8.72 1.16 8.90
CA ALA A 25 9.03 2.46 9.52
C ALA A 25 7.95 2.88 10.55
N GLU A 26 6.68 2.70 10.21
CA GLU A 26 5.54 3.08 11.04
C GLU A 26 5.09 1.96 12.00
N LYS A 27 5.81 0.82 12.04
CA LYS A 27 5.47 -0.39 12.81
C LYS A 27 4.05 -0.90 12.57
N LEU A 28 3.54 -0.71 11.36
CA LEU A 28 2.22 -1.15 10.92
C LEU A 28 2.28 -2.60 10.45
N ARG A 29 1.19 -3.35 10.67
CA ARG A 29 1.06 -4.75 10.25
C ARG A 29 0.24 -4.88 8.97
N ASN A 30 0.34 -6.03 8.31
CA ASN A 30 -0.48 -6.36 7.14
C ASN A 30 -1.99 -6.27 7.44
N ASP A 31 -2.42 -6.60 8.67
CA ASP A 31 -3.81 -6.45 9.11
C ASP A 31 -4.32 -5.02 9.03
N TRP A 32 -3.46 -4.04 9.33
CA TRP A 32 -3.79 -2.63 9.20
C TRP A 32 -4.06 -2.28 7.73
N LEU A 33 -3.20 -2.75 6.82
CA LEU A 33 -3.36 -2.51 5.39
C LEU A 33 -4.66 -3.12 4.86
N ILE A 34 -4.98 -4.36 5.29
CA ILE A 34 -6.23 -5.04 4.93
C ILE A 34 -7.44 -4.22 5.42
N LEU A 35 -7.42 -3.75 6.66
CA LEU A 35 -8.50 -2.94 7.22
C LEU A 35 -8.68 -1.62 6.47
N GLN A 36 -7.60 -0.95 6.08
CA GLN A 36 -7.70 0.27 5.25
C GLN A 36 -8.28 -0.02 3.85
N LEU A 37 -7.89 -1.14 3.24
CA LEU A 37 -8.44 -1.57 1.95
C LEU A 37 -9.94 -1.89 2.06
N GLU A 38 -10.36 -2.60 3.11
CA GLU A 38 -11.78 -2.88 3.37
C GLU A 38 -12.58 -1.59 3.58
N ARG A 39 -12.00 -0.58 4.25
CA ARG A 39 -12.63 0.76 4.39
C ARG A 39 -12.80 1.50 3.07
N GLU A 40 -11.96 1.22 2.07
CA GLU A 40 -12.12 1.71 0.70
C GLU A 40 -13.01 0.80 -0.18
N GLY A 41 -13.67 -0.19 0.42
CA GLY A 41 -14.54 -1.15 -0.28
C GLY A 41 -13.77 -2.21 -1.08
N PHE A 42 -12.46 -2.35 -0.87
CA PHE A 42 -11.63 -3.34 -1.55
C PHE A 42 -11.31 -4.49 -0.60
N ARG A 43 -12.09 -5.58 -0.72
CA ARG A 43 -11.90 -6.77 0.11
C ARG A 43 -10.92 -7.73 -0.54
N ILE A 44 -9.81 -8.01 0.13
CA ILE A 44 -8.78 -8.93 -0.34
C ILE A 44 -8.46 -9.98 0.73
N LYS A 45 -8.19 -11.22 0.29
CA LYS A 45 -7.74 -12.27 1.20
C LYS A 45 -6.27 -12.04 1.58
N PRO A 46 -5.84 -12.37 2.81
CA PRO A 46 -4.44 -12.23 3.24
C PRO A 46 -3.44 -12.96 2.34
N ALA A 47 -3.83 -14.12 1.79
CA ALA A 47 -3.01 -14.87 0.84
C ALA A 47 -2.70 -14.06 -0.43
N CYS A 48 -3.72 -13.41 -1.01
CA CYS A 48 -3.55 -12.59 -2.22
C CYS A 48 -2.67 -11.36 -1.97
N LEU A 49 -2.75 -10.77 -0.77
CA LEU A 49 -1.85 -9.70 -0.33
C LEU A 49 -0.40 -10.19 -0.32
N CYS A 50 -0.14 -11.36 0.27
CA CYS A 50 1.20 -11.94 0.33
C CYS A 50 1.75 -12.23 -1.08
N GLU A 51 0.93 -12.80 -1.97
CA GLU A 51 1.31 -13.07 -3.36
C GLU A 51 1.60 -11.80 -4.15
N ALA A 52 0.79 -10.74 -3.97
CA ALA A 52 1.00 -9.47 -4.63
C ALA A 52 2.27 -8.77 -4.14
N MET A 53 2.51 -8.74 -2.82
CA MET A 53 3.74 -8.19 -2.25
C MET A 53 4.99 -9.01 -2.61
N ALA A 54 4.84 -10.32 -2.78
CA ALA A 54 5.91 -11.20 -3.26
C ALA A 54 6.11 -11.15 -4.79
N LEU A 55 5.32 -10.34 -5.51
CA LEU A 55 5.32 -10.25 -6.98
C LEU A 55 5.09 -11.60 -7.67
N ARG A 56 4.47 -12.54 -6.97
CA ARG A 56 4.13 -13.88 -7.49
C ARG A 56 2.89 -13.86 -8.36
N SER A 57 2.06 -12.82 -8.22
CA SER A 57 0.85 -12.62 -9.02
C SER A 57 0.96 -11.41 -9.95
N MET A 58 0.79 -11.66 -11.26
CA MET A 58 0.68 -10.62 -12.28
C MET A 58 -0.76 -10.17 -12.55
N SER A 59 -1.72 -10.68 -11.79
CA SER A 59 -3.14 -10.37 -11.98
C SER A 59 -3.43 -8.85 -11.90
N PRO A 60 -4.49 -8.39 -12.60
CA PRO A 60 -4.97 -7.01 -12.47
C PRO A 60 -5.40 -6.70 -11.03
N LEU A 61 -5.90 -7.69 -10.30
CA LEU A 61 -6.24 -7.56 -8.87
C LEU A 61 -5.01 -7.23 -8.01
N ALA A 62 -3.87 -7.87 -8.28
CA ALA A 62 -2.62 -7.57 -7.59
C ALA A 62 -2.11 -6.15 -7.93
N ALA A 63 -2.28 -5.69 -9.17
CA ALA A 63 -1.94 -4.33 -9.55
C ALA A 63 -2.84 -3.30 -8.85
N GLU A 64 -4.14 -3.56 -8.77
CA GLU A 64 -5.09 -2.70 -8.04
C GLU A 64 -4.80 -2.65 -6.55
N PHE A 65 -4.51 -3.80 -5.94
CA PHE A 65 -4.05 -3.87 -4.55
C PHE A 65 -2.81 -2.98 -4.33
N LEU A 66 -1.77 -3.11 -5.15
CA LEU A 66 -0.54 -2.33 -4.99
C LEU A 66 -0.80 -0.84 -5.13
N ALA A 67 -1.60 -0.42 -6.12
CA ALA A 67 -1.94 0.99 -6.31
C ALA A 67 -2.73 1.57 -5.13
N ARG A 68 -3.71 0.83 -4.62
CA ARG A 68 -4.50 1.23 -3.44
C ARG A 68 -3.63 1.30 -2.19
N ALA A 69 -2.81 0.29 -1.95
CA ALA A 69 -1.92 0.21 -0.81
C ALA A 69 -0.89 1.36 -0.80
N VAL A 70 -0.26 1.68 -1.93
CA VAL A 70 0.62 2.86 -2.05
C VAL A 70 -0.12 4.13 -1.66
N ARG A 71 -1.31 4.37 -2.21
CA ARG A 71 -2.11 5.56 -1.89
C ARG A 71 -2.53 5.64 -0.42
N ILE A 72 -2.81 4.50 0.22
CA ILE A 72 -3.09 4.43 1.65
C ILE A 72 -1.84 4.83 2.45
N CYS A 73 -0.67 4.26 2.12
CA CYS A 73 0.60 4.59 2.74
C CYS A 73 0.96 6.08 2.56
N GLU A 74 0.80 6.64 1.34
CA GLU A 74 1.05 8.05 1.07
C GLU A 74 0.13 8.97 1.90
N ARG A 75 -1.17 8.67 1.96
CA ARG A 75 -2.12 9.43 2.80
C ARG A 75 -1.76 9.37 4.27
N TYR A 76 -1.35 8.19 4.75
CA TYR A 76 -0.92 8.02 6.13
C TYR A 76 0.31 8.87 6.43
N LEU A 77 1.35 8.78 5.60
CA LEU A 77 2.56 9.59 5.74
C LEU A 77 2.25 11.10 5.70
N GLN A 78 1.37 11.55 4.80
CA GLN A 78 0.94 12.96 4.76
C GLN A 78 0.24 13.38 6.05
N GLN A 79 -0.63 12.54 6.62
CA GLN A 79 -1.32 12.86 7.88
C GLN A 79 -0.34 12.97 9.05
N TRP A 80 0.71 12.15 9.08
CA TRP A 80 1.73 12.19 10.13
C TRP A 80 2.77 13.30 9.91
N THR A 81 3.16 13.59 8.66
CA THR A 81 4.03 14.74 8.31
C THR A 81 3.33 16.09 8.49
N SER A 82 2.00 16.15 8.40
CA SER A 82 1.22 17.35 8.73
C SER A 82 0.96 17.53 10.23
N ALA A 83 1.56 16.73 11.11
CA ALA A 83 1.73 17.14 12.49
C ALA A 83 2.55 18.45 12.49
N PRO A 84 2.05 19.55 13.08
CA PRO A 84 2.76 20.82 13.06
C PRO A 84 4.18 20.62 13.61
N PRO A 85 5.22 21.30 13.05
CA PRO A 85 6.52 21.30 13.69
C PRO A 85 6.30 21.76 15.12
N ALA A 86 6.71 20.92 16.08
CA ALA A 86 6.72 21.30 17.49
C ALA A 86 7.47 22.62 17.56
N GLY A 87 6.72 23.69 17.84
CA GLY A 87 7.26 25.02 17.98
C GLY A 87 8.34 25.00 19.05
N ASN A 88 9.48 25.59 18.72
CA ASN A 88 10.48 26.02 19.67
C ASN A 88 10.82 27.47 19.35
#